data_AF-A0A9D1NWT2-F1
#
_entry.id   AF-A0A9D1NWT2-F1
#
_cell.length_a   1.000
_cell.length_b   1.000
_cell.length_c   1.000
_cell.angle_alpha   90.00
_cell.angle_beta   90.00
_cell.angle_gamma   90.00
#
_symmetry.space_group_name_H-M   'P 1'
#
loop_
_entity.id
_entity.type
_entity.pdbx_description
1 polymer ?
#
loop_
_entity_poly.entity_id
_entity_poly.type
_entity_poly.pdbx_seq_one_letter_code
_entity_poly.pdbx_strand_id
1 'polypeptide(L)'
;MKKQLWMLGLCAVLLCLGPAALSADQIAGEQSADTSGWRLIDGDWYWQESGGGRAVGWIRPDGSDWYYLNEQGRMLTGWQRIGGNWYYLDGSGRMLTGWQRIGGVWYYLDGSGAMLTGWQRIGDVWYYLDGSGRMLTGWQRIGDTWYYLDGSGRMLTGWQYVGNAWYYLSGSGAMLTGWQQIGGVWYYLDGSGAMLTGWQRIGGTWYYLNGSGAMLTGWQQIGGSWYYLDASGAMASNTWIDGYYVNGSGVWVSGGSNSSTAQGLKVSQQTDQIIFVETSGTYAKVWMEEKDSSGAWKQVFSTSSGRIGYNGLGKTVEGDGKTPKGVYSLGQVFGIQPDPGSAQPYLQVDSSHYWVGDSASPYYNQMVSTREVSLSSSAKSQSEHIVDYGSVYNYCVEIKYNAAGTPHAGSAIFLHCLGKGSTGGCVAIPQSELLTVIRRLHGNAKIVIGTEADIATY
;
A
#
# COMPACT_ATOMS: atom_id res chain seq x y z
N MET A 1 20.13 -25.05 66.21
CA MET A 1 21.12 -26.15 66.34
C MET A 1 22.22 -25.85 65.34
N LYS A 2 23.51 -25.70 65.64
CA LYS A 2 24.33 -25.77 66.84
C LYS A 2 25.28 -24.55 66.80
N LYS A 3 25.51 -23.97 67.98
CA LYS A 3 26.56 -22.99 68.29
C LYS A 3 27.92 -23.71 68.34
N GLN A 4 29.02 -23.00 68.09
CA GLN A 4 30.10 -22.91 69.09
C GLN A 4 31.11 -21.80 68.77
N LEU A 5 31.12 -20.84 69.68
CA LEU A 5 32.07 -19.77 69.93
C LEU A 5 32.90 -20.23 71.14
N TRP A 6 34.23 -20.14 71.15
CA TRP A 6 34.99 -19.97 72.41
C TRP A 6 36.24 -19.14 72.17
N MET A 7 36.38 -18.12 73.02
CA MET A 7 37.46 -17.16 73.14
C MET A 7 38.05 -17.35 74.55
N LEU A 8 39.37 -17.13 74.67
CA LEU A 8 40.13 -16.70 75.84
C LEU A 8 40.34 -17.66 77.04
N GLY A 9 41.62 -17.82 77.38
CA GLY A 9 42.12 -18.23 78.68
C GLY A 9 43.21 -17.25 79.16
N LEU A 10 42.97 -16.71 80.35
CA LEU A 10 43.72 -15.69 81.11
C LEU A 10 44.81 -16.33 82.00
N CYS A 11 45.89 -15.60 82.34
CA CYS A 11 46.62 -15.55 83.64
C CYS A 11 47.98 -14.84 83.40
N ALA A 12 48.27 -13.61 83.81
CA ALA A 12 48.28 -12.93 85.13
C ALA A 12 49.47 -13.28 86.04
N VAL A 13 49.99 -12.21 86.69
CA VAL A 13 50.88 -12.11 87.88
C VAL A 13 52.37 -11.94 87.54
N LEU A 14 53.18 -11.03 88.10
CA LEU A 14 53.07 -9.79 88.89
C LEU A 14 54.53 -9.39 89.19
N LEU A 15 54.86 -8.09 89.28
CA LEU A 15 55.67 -7.45 90.36
C LEU A 15 56.59 -6.30 89.90
N CYS A 16 56.29 -5.17 90.52
CA CYS A 16 57.18 -4.19 91.15
C CYS A 16 57.77 -3.00 90.38
N LEU A 17 57.40 -1.84 90.94
CA LEU A 17 57.74 -0.46 90.64
C LEU A 17 59.14 -0.09 91.16
N GLY A 18 59.75 0.90 90.49
CA GLY A 18 60.79 1.78 91.04
C GLY A 18 61.27 2.78 89.97
N PRO A 19 61.19 4.10 90.19
CA PRO A 19 61.47 5.09 89.15
C PRO A 19 62.95 5.50 89.15
N ALA A 20 63.53 5.69 87.97
CA ALA A 20 64.77 6.45 87.80
C ALA A 20 64.72 7.18 86.45
N ALA A 21 64.87 8.50 86.52
CA ALA A 21 64.93 9.40 85.38
C ALA A 21 66.38 9.61 84.91
N LEU A 22 66.50 10.14 83.67
CA LEU A 22 67.70 10.55 82.90
C LEU A 22 68.44 9.39 82.20
N SER A 23 68.86 9.50 80.94
CA SER A 23 69.08 10.64 80.04
C SER A 23 68.97 10.23 78.56
N ALA A 24 68.79 11.24 77.70
CA ALA A 24 68.80 11.16 76.24
C ALA A 24 70.14 10.66 75.65
N ASP A 25 70.04 10.21 74.39
CA ASP A 25 71.07 9.85 73.40
C ASP A 25 71.33 8.34 73.18
N GLN A 26 70.44 7.75 72.39
CA GLN A 26 70.78 6.72 71.40
C GLN A 26 70.12 7.15 70.08
N ILE A 27 70.97 7.72 69.22
CA ILE A 27 70.66 8.11 67.84
C ILE A 27 70.10 6.88 67.11
N ALA A 28 68.90 7.05 66.57
CA ALA A 28 68.20 6.07 65.76
C ALA A 28 69.04 5.71 64.52
N GLY A 29 69.59 4.50 64.51
CA GLY A 29 69.80 3.75 63.29
C GLY A 29 68.50 3.00 62.98
N GLU A 30 67.52 3.67 62.39
CA GLU A 30 66.46 2.98 61.65
C GLU A 30 66.83 3.06 60.16
N GLN A 31 67.48 2.00 59.66
CA GLN A 31 67.38 1.68 58.24
C GLN A 31 65.89 1.50 57.96
N SER A 32 65.27 2.49 57.31
CA SER A 32 63.89 2.38 56.85
C SER A 32 63.78 1.10 56.03
N ALA A 33 62.93 0.18 56.45
CA ALA A 33 62.58 -0.97 55.64
C ALA A 33 62.20 -0.47 54.24
N ASP A 34 62.93 -0.95 53.24
CA ASP A 34 62.83 -0.58 51.82
C ASP A 34 61.53 -1.15 51.23
N THR A 35 60.39 -0.63 51.70
CA THR A 35 59.06 -1.10 51.33
C THR A 35 58.54 -0.28 50.16
N SER A 36 58.07 -0.97 49.13
CA SER A 36 57.41 -0.34 47.99
C SER A 36 56.14 0.41 48.40
N GLY A 37 55.81 1.50 47.73
CA GLY A 37 54.59 2.25 48.03
C GLY A 37 54.39 3.51 47.19
N TRP A 38 53.18 4.06 47.27
CA TRP A 38 52.84 5.36 46.69
C TRP A 38 53.58 6.52 47.38
N ARG A 39 54.05 7.47 46.59
CA ARG A 39 54.74 8.70 47.02
C ARG A 39 54.20 9.90 46.23
N LEU A 40 53.81 10.95 46.93
CA LEU A 40 53.44 12.23 46.34
C LEU A 40 54.68 13.14 46.32
N ILE A 41 55.11 13.56 45.14
CA ILE A 41 56.32 14.39 44.94
C ILE A 41 55.96 15.50 43.96
N ASP A 42 56.13 16.75 44.37
CA ASP A 42 55.85 17.95 43.56
C ASP A 42 54.44 17.97 42.92
N GLY A 43 53.46 17.39 43.63
CA GLY A 43 52.06 17.32 43.20
C GLY A 43 51.69 16.09 42.35
N ASP A 44 52.66 15.27 41.96
CA ASP A 44 52.45 14.05 41.17
C ASP A 44 52.62 12.79 42.04
N TRP A 45 51.80 11.77 41.79
CA TRP A 45 51.92 10.46 42.44
C TRP A 45 52.88 9.54 41.68
N TYR A 46 53.74 8.84 42.41
CA TYR A 46 54.71 7.86 41.92
C TYR A 46 54.57 6.57 42.72
N TRP A 47 54.78 5.41 42.08
CA TRP A 47 54.98 4.15 42.79
C TRP A 47 56.48 3.88 42.94
N GLN A 48 56.95 3.85 44.18
CA GLN A 48 58.34 3.53 44.52
C GLN A 48 58.46 2.03 44.76
N GLU A 49 59.41 1.38 44.08
CA GLU A 49 59.70 -0.05 44.25
C GLU A 49 60.71 -0.27 45.38
N SER A 50 60.72 -1.49 45.94
CA SER A 50 61.77 -1.92 46.88
C SER A 50 63.11 -1.91 46.13
N GLY A 51 64.06 -1.10 46.60
CA GLY A 51 65.32 -0.82 45.92
C GLY A 51 65.46 0.62 45.39
N GLY A 52 64.43 1.47 45.62
CA GLY A 52 64.48 2.91 45.33
C GLY A 52 64.08 3.31 43.90
N GLY A 53 63.81 2.35 43.01
CA GLY A 53 63.33 2.59 41.64
C GLY A 53 61.90 3.15 41.58
N ARG A 54 61.53 3.72 40.43
CA ARG A 54 60.15 4.16 40.13
C ARG A 54 59.55 3.25 39.07
N ALA A 55 58.34 2.78 39.31
CA ALA A 55 57.62 2.00 38.31
C ALA A 55 57.13 2.87 37.14
N VAL A 56 57.07 2.26 35.96
CA VAL A 56 56.55 2.83 34.72
C VAL A 56 55.60 1.83 34.05
N GLY A 57 54.68 2.31 33.23
CA GLY A 57 53.67 1.49 32.58
C GLY A 57 52.55 1.04 33.52
N TRP A 58 51.94 -0.11 33.20
CA TRP A 58 50.85 -0.67 33.98
C TRP A 58 51.35 -1.34 35.27
N ILE A 59 50.78 -0.96 36.42
CA ILE A 59 51.04 -1.61 37.71
C ILE A 59 49.74 -1.96 38.42
N ARG A 60 49.79 -2.99 39.28
CA ARG A 60 48.67 -3.42 40.14
C ARG A 60 49.21 -3.77 41.53
N PRO A 61 49.56 -2.76 42.35
CA PRO A 61 50.45 -2.95 43.49
C PRO A 61 49.84 -3.73 44.66
N ASP A 62 48.53 -3.62 44.83
CA ASP A 62 47.74 -4.25 45.89
C ASP A 62 46.95 -5.47 45.40
N GLY A 63 47.09 -5.83 44.13
CA GLY A 63 46.30 -6.89 43.53
C GLY A 63 44.83 -6.53 43.31
N SER A 64 44.38 -5.29 43.55
CA SER A 64 43.01 -4.85 43.26
C SER A 64 42.93 -4.09 41.95
N ASP A 65 43.54 -2.90 41.91
CA ASP A 65 43.29 -1.92 40.87
C ASP A 65 44.52 -1.70 39.98
N TRP A 66 44.28 -1.49 38.68
CA TRP A 66 45.32 -1.16 37.73
C TRP A 66 45.56 0.36 37.69
N TYR A 67 46.82 0.76 37.58
CA TYR A 67 47.27 2.14 37.45
C TYR A 67 48.26 2.24 36.27
N TYR A 68 48.37 3.43 35.65
CA TYR A 68 49.36 3.66 34.61
C TYR A 68 50.30 4.81 34.96
N LEU A 69 51.59 4.53 34.88
CA LEU A 69 52.68 5.42 35.21
C LEU A 69 53.38 5.78 33.89
N ASN A 70 53.53 7.07 33.58
CA ASN A 70 54.20 7.46 32.34
C ASN A 70 55.70 7.13 32.37
N GLU A 71 56.44 7.45 31.31
CA GLU A 71 57.89 7.17 31.20
C GLU A 71 58.73 7.85 32.30
N GLN A 72 58.22 8.90 32.94
CA GLN A 72 58.84 9.59 34.07
C GLN A 72 58.39 9.05 35.44
N GLY A 73 57.52 8.02 35.44
CA GLY A 73 56.95 7.40 36.62
C GLY A 73 55.77 8.15 37.24
N ARG A 74 55.21 9.16 36.55
CA ARG A 74 54.05 9.91 37.05
C ARG A 74 52.76 9.15 36.80
N MET A 75 51.92 9.02 37.82
CA MET A 75 50.59 8.41 37.71
C MET A 75 49.68 9.28 36.85
N LEU A 76 49.07 8.67 35.84
CA LEU A 76 48.14 9.35 34.96
C LEU A 76 46.70 9.25 35.49
N THR A 77 45.88 10.23 35.10
CA THR A 77 44.44 10.27 35.34
C THR A 77 43.71 10.66 34.05
N GLY A 78 42.39 10.44 33.99
CA GLY A 78 41.54 10.76 32.85
C GLY A 78 41.71 9.79 31.66
N TRP A 79 41.32 10.26 30.48
CA TRP A 79 41.43 9.49 29.23
C TRP A 79 42.88 9.36 28.79
N GLN A 80 43.34 8.12 28.59
CA GLN A 80 44.69 7.81 28.14
C GLN A 80 44.66 6.87 26.94
N ARG A 81 45.44 7.17 25.91
CA ARG A 81 45.60 6.30 24.74
C ARG A 81 46.92 5.53 24.85
N ILE A 82 46.83 4.24 25.18
CA ILE A 82 47.97 3.39 25.51
C ILE A 82 47.92 2.15 24.62
N GLY A 83 49.00 1.84 23.91
CA GLY A 83 49.06 0.66 23.04
C GLY A 83 47.98 0.62 21.96
N GLY A 84 47.50 1.79 21.51
CA GLY A 84 46.43 1.91 20.50
C GLY A 84 45.01 1.98 21.05
N ASN A 85 44.78 1.57 22.31
CA ASN A 85 43.47 1.55 22.96
C ASN A 85 43.28 2.75 23.89
N TRP A 86 42.03 3.14 24.10
CA TRP A 86 41.66 4.16 25.09
C TRP A 86 41.31 3.51 26.43
N TYR A 87 41.79 4.11 27.51
CA TYR A 87 41.50 3.74 28.90
C TYR A 87 41.08 4.98 29.66
N TYR A 88 40.31 4.82 30.73
CA TYR A 88 40.00 5.91 31.65
C TYR A 88 40.50 5.58 33.05
N LEU A 89 41.40 6.43 33.56
CA LEU A 89 41.89 6.36 34.93
C LEU A 89 41.13 7.40 35.77
N ASP A 90 40.53 7.00 36.89
CA ASP A 90 39.76 7.92 37.73
C ASP A 90 40.65 8.97 38.42
N GLY A 91 40.05 9.85 39.22
CA GLY A 91 40.81 10.89 39.94
C GLY A 91 41.85 10.36 40.95
N SER A 92 41.76 9.08 41.32
CA SER A 92 42.75 8.37 42.13
C SER A 92 43.76 7.57 41.30
N GLY A 93 43.66 7.61 39.96
CA GLY A 93 44.52 6.89 39.02
C GLY A 93 44.09 5.46 38.74
N ARG A 94 42.98 4.98 39.31
CA ARG A 94 42.49 3.61 39.10
C ARG A 94 41.87 3.46 37.73
N MET A 95 42.24 2.41 37.02
CA MET A 95 41.66 2.05 35.73
C MET A 95 40.22 1.57 35.91
N LEU A 96 39.29 2.25 35.24
CA LEU A 96 37.88 1.87 35.26
C LEU A 96 37.59 0.75 34.26
N THR A 97 36.56 -0.04 34.57
CA THR A 97 35.99 -1.08 33.71
C THR A 97 34.46 -0.98 33.73
N GLY A 98 33.79 -1.66 32.79
CA GLY A 98 32.33 -1.66 32.64
C GLY A 98 31.75 -0.33 32.12
N TRP A 99 30.46 -0.10 32.42
CA TRP A 99 29.75 1.11 32.05
C TRP A 99 30.22 2.32 32.86
N GLN A 100 30.67 3.37 32.18
CA GLN A 100 31.15 4.60 32.80
C GLN A 100 30.46 5.82 32.20
N ARG A 101 29.96 6.71 33.07
CA ARG A 101 29.36 7.99 32.65
C ARG A 101 30.34 9.13 32.90
N ILE A 102 31.04 9.56 31.86
CA ILE A 102 32.14 10.53 31.93
C ILE A 102 31.73 11.77 31.14
N GLY A 103 31.77 12.94 31.77
CA GLY A 103 31.35 14.20 31.11
C GLY A 103 29.89 14.18 30.63
N GLY A 104 29.03 13.40 31.29
CA GLY A 104 27.62 13.23 30.93
C GLY A 104 27.34 12.18 29.83
N VAL A 105 28.38 11.59 29.23
CA VAL A 105 28.28 10.60 28.16
C VAL A 105 28.62 9.20 28.67
N TRP A 106 27.91 8.18 28.19
CA TRP A 106 28.16 6.78 28.52
C TRP A 106 29.20 6.14 27.61
N TYR A 107 30.12 5.40 28.20
CA TYR A 107 31.16 4.60 27.57
C TYR A 107 31.16 3.19 28.18
N TYR A 108 31.68 2.21 27.46
CA TYR A 108 31.94 0.88 28.02
C TYR A 108 33.43 0.55 27.90
N LEU A 109 34.06 0.25 29.03
CA LEU A 109 35.43 -0.23 29.13
C LEU A 109 35.37 -1.75 29.39
N ASP A 110 36.05 -2.56 28.59
CA ASP A 110 36.00 -4.01 28.77
C ASP A 110 36.74 -4.48 30.04
N GLY A 111 36.84 -5.80 30.25
CA GLY A 111 37.53 -6.36 31.42
C GLY A 111 39.03 -6.03 31.49
N SER A 112 39.64 -5.61 30.37
CA SER A 112 41.01 -5.10 30.31
C SER A 112 41.10 -3.59 30.54
N GLY A 113 39.96 -2.90 30.62
CA GLY A 113 39.86 -1.44 30.70
C GLY A 113 39.86 -0.73 29.34
N ALA A 114 39.99 -1.48 28.25
CA ALA A 114 39.99 -0.91 26.90
C ALA A 114 38.58 -0.43 26.53
N MET A 115 38.47 0.79 26.02
CA MET A 115 37.22 1.36 25.55
C MET A 115 36.72 0.68 24.28
N LEU A 116 35.48 0.19 24.33
CA LEU A 116 34.84 -0.46 23.19
C LEU A 116 34.22 0.56 22.23
N THR A 117 34.09 0.16 20.96
CA THR A 117 33.38 0.87 19.89
C THR A 117 32.55 -0.12 19.07
N GLY A 118 31.63 0.38 18.25
CA GLY A 118 30.74 -0.43 17.40
C GLY A 118 29.62 -1.14 18.16
N TRP A 119 29.08 -2.20 17.56
CA TRP A 119 28.06 -3.05 18.15
C TRP A 119 28.63 -3.90 19.29
N GLN A 120 28.02 -3.81 20.46
CA GLN A 120 28.42 -4.55 21.65
C GLN A 120 27.21 -5.25 22.27
N ARG A 121 27.33 -6.56 22.48
CA ARG A 121 26.35 -7.33 23.26
C ARG A 121 26.85 -7.45 24.69
N ILE A 122 26.22 -6.71 25.60
CA ILE A 122 26.60 -6.65 27.02
C ILE A 122 25.46 -7.25 27.82
N GLY A 123 25.72 -8.41 28.45
CA GLY A 123 24.67 -9.30 28.91
C GLY A 123 23.82 -9.79 27.72
N ASP A 124 22.50 -9.65 27.82
CA ASP A 124 21.56 -10.03 26.76
C ASP A 124 21.06 -8.85 25.94
N VAL A 125 21.76 -7.72 25.98
CA VAL A 125 21.33 -6.49 25.31
C VAL A 125 22.40 -5.97 24.36
N TRP A 126 21.95 -5.55 23.17
CA TRP A 126 22.78 -4.88 22.19
C TRP A 126 22.81 -3.37 22.40
N TYR A 127 24.00 -2.81 22.29
CA TYR A 127 24.30 -1.39 22.34
C TYR A 127 25.17 -1.02 21.14
N TYR A 128 25.14 0.24 20.74
CA TYR A 128 26.08 0.78 19.76
C TYR A 128 26.89 1.92 20.38
N LEU A 129 28.21 1.77 20.36
CA LEU A 129 29.17 2.79 20.77
C LEU A 129 29.77 3.40 19.50
N ASP A 130 29.72 4.72 19.33
CA ASP A 130 30.29 5.37 18.14
C ASP A 130 31.82 5.25 18.08
N GLY A 131 32.45 5.79 17.04
CA GLY A 131 33.92 5.75 16.88
C GLY A 131 34.69 6.46 17.99
N SER A 132 34.03 7.31 18.78
CA SER A 132 34.59 7.94 19.98
C SER A 132 34.24 7.19 21.28
N GLY A 133 33.57 6.04 21.19
CA GLY A 133 33.14 5.20 22.31
C GLY A 133 31.85 5.65 22.97
N ARG A 134 31.19 6.69 22.46
CA ARG A 134 29.96 7.21 23.06
C ARG A 134 28.79 6.29 22.75
N MET A 135 28.04 5.92 23.78
CA MET A 135 26.80 5.16 23.60
C MET A 135 25.74 6.00 22.87
N LEU A 136 25.22 5.46 21.77
CA LEU A 136 24.17 6.10 21.00
C LEU A 136 22.76 5.74 21.52
N THR A 137 21.81 6.63 21.25
CA THR A 137 20.38 6.49 21.57
C THR A 137 19.53 7.03 20.40
N GLY A 138 18.25 6.69 20.36
CA GLY A 138 17.31 7.09 19.31
C GLY A 138 17.53 6.35 17.98
N TRP A 139 17.02 6.94 16.89
CA TRP A 139 17.20 6.43 15.53
C TRP A 139 18.65 6.56 15.08
N GLN A 140 19.24 5.46 14.63
CA GLN A 140 20.61 5.39 14.14
C GLN A 140 20.66 4.67 12.81
N ARG A 141 21.27 5.31 11.80
CA ARG A 141 21.59 4.67 10.53
C ARG A 141 23.03 4.16 10.59
N ILE A 142 23.19 2.86 10.67
CA ILE A 142 24.49 2.19 10.78
C ILE A 142 24.69 1.37 9.51
N GLY A 143 25.65 1.81 8.68
CA GLY A 143 25.71 1.38 7.28
C GLY A 143 24.46 1.84 6.52
N ASP A 144 23.78 0.91 5.86
CA ASP A 144 22.53 1.17 5.13
C ASP A 144 21.26 0.77 5.89
N THR A 145 21.39 0.44 7.18
CA THR A 145 20.28 -0.06 7.99
C THR A 145 19.95 0.88 9.14
N TRP A 146 18.66 1.11 9.35
CA TRP A 146 18.14 1.86 10.49
C TRP A 146 17.88 0.96 11.68
N TYR A 147 18.26 1.43 12.87
CA TYR A 147 18.03 0.82 14.17
C TYR A 147 17.46 1.87 15.12
N TYR A 148 16.76 1.42 16.16
CA TYR A 148 16.33 2.29 17.25
C TYR A 148 16.92 1.80 18.58
N LEU A 149 17.68 2.67 19.23
CA LEU A 149 18.24 2.47 20.55
C LEU A 149 17.39 3.26 21.56
N ASP A 150 16.92 2.65 22.64
CA ASP A 150 16.11 3.36 23.64
C ASP A 150 16.95 4.40 24.43
N GLY A 151 16.32 5.11 25.37
CA GLY A 151 17.00 6.12 26.19
C GLY A 151 18.12 5.56 27.08
N SER A 152 18.17 4.25 27.29
CA SER A 152 19.26 3.54 27.97
C SER A 152 20.27 2.92 27.01
N GLY A 153 20.14 3.17 25.69
CA GLY A 153 21.03 2.68 24.63
C GLY A 153 20.73 1.27 24.16
N ARG A 154 19.67 0.63 24.67
CA ARG A 154 19.33 -0.74 24.32
C ARG A 154 18.71 -0.78 22.93
N MET A 155 19.21 -1.64 22.06
CA MET A 155 18.60 -1.88 20.75
C MET A 155 17.23 -2.54 20.90
N LEU A 156 16.21 -1.91 20.32
CA LEU A 156 14.85 -2.41 20.34
C LEU A 156 14.57 -3.33 19.14
N THR A 157 13.57 -4.20 19.30
CA THR A 157 13.04 -5.10 18.27
C THR A 157 11.50 -5.09 18.34
N GLY A 158 10.82 -5.62 17.32
CA GLY A 158 9.36 -5.66 17.24
C GLY A 158 8.72 -4.30 16.91
N TRP A 159 7.44 -4.17 17.26
CA TRP A 159 6.66 -2.95 17.05
C TRP A 159 7.08 -1.82 18.00
N GLN A 160 7.40 -0.65 17.44
CA GLN A 160 7.81 0.54 18.18
C GLN A 160 6.98 1.75 17.76
N TYR A 161 6.40 2.45 18.73
CA TYR A 161 5.66 3.69 18.50
C TYR A 161 6.54 4.88 18.83
N VAL A 162 7.00 5.59 17.81
CA VAL A 162 7.98 6.68 17.92
C VAL A 162 7.50 7.85 17.07
N GLY A 163 7.49 9.07 17.63
CA GLY A 163 7.17 10.27 16.86
C GLY A 163 5.79 10.24 16.19
N ASN A 164 4.79 9.65 16.87
CA ASN A 164 3.42 9.51 16.39
C ASN A 164 3.23 8.53 15.20
N ALA A 165 4.21 7.65 14.95
CA ALA A 165 4.13 6.59 13.94
C ALA A 165 4.58 5.24 14.52
N TRP A 166 4.04 4.15 13.96
CA TRP A 166 4.46 2.79 14.26
C TRP A 166 5.55 2.35 13.28
N TYR A 167 6.56 1.66 13.79
CA TYR A 167 7.65 1.05 13.04
C TYR A 167 7.79 -0.41 13.47
N TYR A 168 8.34 -1.24 12.60
CA TYR A 168 8.71 -2.60 12.96
C TYR A 168 10.22 -2.81 12.80
N LEU A 169 10.86 -3.22 13.89
CA LEU A 169 12.27 -3.61 13.93
C LEU A 169 12.34 -5.13 13.94
N SER A 170 13.07 -5.74 13.01
CA SER A 170 13.24 -7.19 12.95
C SER A 170 13.97 -7.74 14.19
N GLY A 171 14.14 -9.07 14.26
CA GLY A 171 14.89 -9.70 15.35
C GLY A 171 16.36 -9.25 15.45
N SER A 172 16.95 -8.73 14.37
CA SER A 172 18.29 -8.12 14.38
C SER A 172 18.28 -6.63 14.74
N GLY A 173 17.11 -6.05 15.01
CA GLY A 173 16.91 -4.61 15.23
C GLY A 173 16.81 -3.77 13.96
N ALA A 174 17.00 -4.38 12.78
CA ALA A 174 16.89 -3.68 11.50
C ALA A 174 15.44 -3.25 11.25
N MET A 175 15.22 -1.96 10.96
CA MET A 175 13.93 -1.42 10.57
C MET A 175 13.47 -1.99 9.23
N LEU A 176 12.21 -2.44 9.19
CA LEU A 176 11.60 -2.99 7.98
C LEU A 176 10.84 -1.91 7.19
N THR A 177 10.68 -2.17 5.89
CA THR A 177 9.87 -1.36 4.94
C THR A 177 9.08 -2.30 4.01
N GLY A 178 8.12 -1.77 3.27
CA GLY A 178 7.26 -2.50 2.35
C GLY A 178 6.20 -3.38 3.03
N TRP A 179 5.70 -4.37 2.28
CA TRP A 179 4.74 -5.36 2.78
C TRP A 179 5.41 -6.32 3.77
N GLN A 180 4.83 -6.45 4.96
CA GLN A 180 5.33 -7.33 6.02
C GLN A 180 4.20 -8.19 6.59
N GLN A 181 4.42 -9.50 6.67
CA GLN A 181 3.50 -10.41 7.34
C GLN A 181 4.01 -10.70 8.76
N ILE A 182 3.35 -10.14 9.76
CA ILE A 182 3.75 -10.19 11.16
C ILE A 182 2.64 -10.85 11.96
N GLY A 183 2.93 -12.00 12.58
CA GLY A 183 1.91 -12.77 13.31
C GLY A 183 0.76 -13.26 12.44
N GLY A 184 1.00 -13.51 11.15
CA GLY A 184 -0.02 -13.93 10.18
C GLY A 184 -0.84 -12.79 9.56
N VAL A 185 -0.68 -11.56 10.04
CA VAL A 185 -1.40 -10.37 9.55
C VAL A 185 -0.47 -9.54 8.65
N TRP A 186 -1.00 -9.03 7.55
CA TRP A 186 -0.27 -8.16 6.63
C TRP A 186 -0.34 -6.69 7.05
N TYR A 187 0.81 -6.02 6.99
CA TYR A 187 1.00 -4.59 7.23
C TYR A 187 1.82 -4.00 6.09
N TYR A 188 1.71 -2.69 5.89
CA TYR A 188 2.59 -1.97 4.98
C TYR A 188 3.34 -0.86 5.72
N LEU A 189 4.66 -0.92 5.66
CA LEU A 189 5.58 0.09 6.17
C LEU A 189 6.10 0.91 4.98
N ASP A 190 5.96 2.22 5.00
CA ASP A 190 6.39 3.05 3.86
C ASP A 190 7.93 3.13 3.73
N GLY A 191 8.42 3.94 2.79
CA GLY A 191 9.86 4.12 2.58
C GLY A 191 10.61 4.71 3.77
N SER A 192 9.91 5.38 4.69
CA SER A 192 10.46 5.85 5.97
C SER A 192 10.40 4.79 7.08
N GLY A 193 9.72 3.66 6.83
CA GLY A 193 9.44 2.61 7.80
C GLY A 193 8.16 2.84 8.60
N ALA A 194 7.45 3.94 8.38
CA ALA A 194 6.22 4.24 9.09
C ALA A 194 5.08 3.35 8.59
N MET A 195 4.36 2.73 9.52
CA MET A 195 3.20 1.90 9.22
C MET A 195 2.04 2.75 8.69
N LEU A 196 1.50 2.35 7.55
CA LEU A 196 0.36 3.01 6.93
C LEU A 196 -0.98 2.49 7.47
N THR A 197 -1.99 3.34 7.37
CA THR A 197 -3.41 3.04 7.69
C THR A 197 -4.32 3.67 6.63
N GLY A 198 -5.57 3.23 6.56
CA GLY A 198 -6.58 3.69 5.59
C GLY A 198 -6.42 3.09 4.19
N TRP A 199 -7.02 3.76 3.21
CA TRP A 199 -6.90 3.42 1.79
C TRP A 199 -5.50 3.72 1.27
N GLN A 200 -4.85 2.72 0.67
CA GLN A 200 -3.51 2.84 0.11
C GLN A 200 -3.47 2.29 -1.31
N ARG A 201 -2.89 3.06 -2.24
CA ARG A 201 -2.67 2.62 -3.62
C ARG A 201 -1.21 2.22 -3.81
N ILE A 202 -0.92 0.92 -3.75
CA ILE A 202 0.43 0.36 -3.76
C ILE A 202 0.61 -0.45 -5.04
N GLY A 203 1.61 -0.11 -5.85
CA GLY A 203 1.84 -0.80 -7.13
C GLY A 203 0.66 -0.71 -8.11
N GLY A 204 -0.14 0.37 -8.04
CA GLY A 204 -1.33 0.58 -8.87
C GLY A 204 -2.62 -0.05 -8.32
N THR A 205 -2.53 -0.91 -7.32
CA THR A 205 -3.66 -1.64 -6.71
C THR A 205 -4.08 -0.99 -5.39
N TRP A 206 -5.39 -0.94 -5.13
CA TRP A 206 -5.94 -0.40 -3.87
C TRP A 206 -6.04 -1.48 -2.80
N TYR A 207 -5.64 -1.12 -1.58
CA TYR A 207 -5.74 -1.92 -0.36
C TYR A 207 -6.33 -1.06 0.75
N TYR A 208 -6.92 -1.68 1.76
CA TYR A 208 -7.32 -0.99 2.98
C TYR A 208 -6.60 -1.59 4.20
N LEU A 209 -5.85 -0.75 4.90
CA LEU A 209 -5.21 -1.06 6.17
C LEU A 209 -6.07 -0.44 7.27
N ASN A 210 -6.56 -1.22 8.24
CA ASN A 210 -7.44 -0.68 9.29
C ASN A 210 -6.68 0.23 10.27
N GLY A 211 -7.34 0.70 11.33
CA GLY A 211 -6.71 1.58 12.33
C GLY A 211 -5.53 0.98 13.09
N SER A 212 -5.40 -0.35 13.13
CA SER A 212 -4.21 -1.04 13.66
C SER A 212 -3.15 -1.32 12.58
N GLY A 213 -3.35 -0.86 11.35
CA GLY A 213 -2.50 -1.12 10.18
C GLY A 213 -2.69 -2.49 9.55
N ALA A 214 -3.61 -3.31 10.04
CA ALA A 214 -3.86 -4.63 9.50
C ALA A 214 -4.59 -4.54 8.16
N MET A 215 -4.08 -5.20 7.14
CA MET A 215 -4.72 -5.30 5.84
C MET A 215 -6.02 -6.09 5.94
N LEU A 216 -7.10 -5.53 5.41
CA LEU A 216 -8.40 -6.19 5.38
C LEU A 216 -8.60 -7.02 4.11
N THR A 217 -9.49 -8.01 4.21
CA THR A 217 -9.96 -8.86 3.11
C THR A 217 -11.49 -9.06 3.25
N GLY A 218 -12.14 -9.57 2.22
CA GLY A 218 -13.58 -9.78 2.14
C GLY A 218 -14.39 -8.49 1.99
N TRP A 219 -15.68 -8.57 2.29
CA TRP A 219 -16.60 -7.44 2.31
C TRP A 219 -16.36 -6.55 3.53
N GLN A 220 -16.16 -5.25 3.28
CA GLN A 220 -15.87 -4.25 4.30
C GLN A 220 -16.73 -3.01 4.11
N GLN A 221 -17.35 -2.51 5.19
CA GLN A 221 -18.06 -1.24 5.19
C GLN A 221 -17.12 -0.13 5.65
N ILE A 222 -16.75 0.77 4.74
CA ILE A 222 -15.75 1.82 4.97
C ILE A 222 -16.37 3.17 4.56
N GLY A 223 -16.45 4.12 5.50
CA GLY A 223 -17.02 5.44 5.22
C GLY A 223 -18.48 5.39 4.73
N GLY A 224 -19.27 4.40 5.19
CA GLY A 224 -20.68 4.22 4.82
C GLY A 224 -20.92 3.46 3.51
N SER A 225 -19.88 3.16 2.74
CA SER A 225 -19.97 2.37 1.50
C SER A 225 -19.41 0.96 1.71
N TRP A 226 -19.92 -0.03 0.99
CA TRP A 226 -19.37 -1.39 1.00
C TRP A 226 -18.35 -1.57 -0.12
N TYR A 227 -17.25 -2.25 0.19
CA TYR A 227 -16.17 -2.61 -0.71
C TYR A 227 -15.84 -4.08 -0.54
N TYR A 228 -15.31 -4.70 -1.58
CA TYR A 228 -14.76 -6.05 -1.50
C TYR A 228 -13.26 -6.04 -1.75
N LEU A 229 -12.49 -6.56 -0.81
CA LEU A 229 -11.06 -6.81 -0.94
C LEU A 229 -10.83 -8.32 -1.10
N ASP A 230 -10.11 -8.75 -2.13
CA ASP A 230 -9.90 -10.18 -2.35
C ASP A 230 -8.96 -10.81 -1.30
N ALA A 231 -8.62 -12.10 -1.45
CA ALA A 231 -7.74 -12.80 -0.53
C ALA A 231 -6.31 -12.22 -0.46
N SER A 232 -5.86 -11.51 -1.50
CA SER A 232 -4.60 -10.75 -1.51
C SER A 232 -4.74 -9.35 -0.91
N GLY A 233 -5.96 -8.93 -0.56
CA GLY A 233 -6.29 -7.59 -0.08
C GLY A 233 -6.55 -6.58 -1.20
N ALA A 234 -6.48 -6.99 -2.46
CA ALA A 234 -6.70 -6.11 -3.60
C ALA A 234 -8.18 -5.75 -3.71
N MET A 235 -8.48 -4.46 -3.86
CA MET A 235 -9.85 -3.98 -4.02
C MET A 235 -10.42 -4.37 -5.38
N ALA A 236 -11.56 -5.06 -5.36
CA ALA A 236 -12.35 -5.32 -6.55
C ALA A 236 -12.93 -4.02 -7.12
N SER A 237 -12.99 -3.91 -8.45
CA SER A 237 -13.61 -2.78 -9.14
C SER A 237 -14.18 -3.22 -10.48
N ASN A 238 -15.29 -2.58 -10.91
CA ASN A 238 -16.02 -2.91 -12.14
C ASN A 238 -16.31 -4.40 -12.31
N THR A 239 -16.75 -5.06 -11.24
CA THR A 239 -16.93 -6.51 -11.24
C THR A 239 -18.04 -6.95 -10.28
N TRP A 240 -18.47 -8.21 -10.44
CA TRP A 240 -19.47 -8.85 -9.60
C TRP A 240 -18.81 -9.77 -8.59
N ILE A 241 -19.22 -9.68 -7.33
CA ILE A 241 -18.77 -10.54 -6.23
C ILE A 241 -20.02 -11.13 -5.58
N ASP A 242 -20.22 -12.45 -5.71
CA ASP A 242 -21.37 -13.17 -5.14
C ASP A 242 -22.74 -12.52 -5.41
N GLY A 243 -22.93 -11.96 -6.62
CA GLY A 243 -24.16 -11.29 -7.01
C GLY A 243 -24.28 -9.81 -6.62
N TYR A 244 -23.22 -9.23 -6.03
CA TYR A 244 -23.15 -7.81 -5.71
C TYR A 244 -22.15 -7.10 -6.64
N TYR A 245 -22.62 -6.10 -7.38
CA TYR A 245 -21.75 -5.33 -8.28
C TYR A 245 -21.05 -4.19 -7.55
N VAL A 246 -19.73 -4.10 -7.73
CA VAL A 246 -18.92 -2.95 -7.32
C VAL A 246 -18.51 -2.13 -8.54
N ASN A 247 -18.67 -0.82 -8.47
CA ASN A 247 -18.36 0.09 -9.58
C ASN A 247 -16.84 0.31 -9.74
N GLY A 248 -16.43 1.25 -10.61
CA GLY A 248 -15.02 1.54 -10.87
C GLY A 248 -14.25 2.12 -9.68
N SER A 249 -14.97 2.62 -8.66
CA SER A 249 -14.40 3.05 -7.39
C SER A 249 -14.43 1.96 -6.32
N GLY A 250 -14.85 0.74 -6.66
CA GLY A 250 -14.98 -0.40 -5.74
C GLY A 250 -16.18 -0.33 -4.81
N VAL A 251 -17.04 0.68 -4.96
CA VAL A 251 -18.23 0.87 -4.13
C VAL A 251 -19.33 -0.06 -4.61
N TRP A 252 -19.89 -0.85 -3.70
CA TRP A 252 -21.10 -1.60 -3.93
C TRP A 252 -22.27 -0.68 -4.24
N VAL A 253 -22.99 -0.98 -5.30
CA VAL A 253 -24.17 -0.23 -5.72
C VAL A 253 -25.43 -0.96 -5.27
N SER A 254 -26.14 -0.39 -4.29
CA SER A 254 -27.46 -0.90 -3.85
C SER A 254 -28.49 -0.72 -4.97
N GLY A 255 -29.14 -1.81 -5.38
CA GLY A 255 -30.04 -1.85 -6.56
C GLY A 255 -29.64 -2.89 -7.61
N GLY A 256 -28.50 -3.56 -7.44
CA GLY A 256 -28.21 -4.85 -8.07
C GLY A 256 -29.01 -5.98 -7.40
N SER A 257 -30.34 -5.88 -7.37
CA SER A 257 -31.20 -6.97 -6.93
C SER A 257 -31.52 -7.88 -8.11
N ASN A 258 -31.36 -9.18 -7.89
CA ASN A 258 -31.48 -10.29 -8.84
C ASN A 258 -32.94 -10.57 -9.27
N SER A 259 -33.75 -9.54 -9.55
CA SER A 259 -34.95 -9.70 -10.40
C SER A 259 -34.57 -9.19 -11.78
N SER A 260 -34.18 -10.11 -12.65
CA SER A 260 -33.98 -9.80 -14.06
C SER A 260 -35.21 -9.09 -14.61
N THR A 261 -35.02 -7.99 -15.35
CA THR A 261 -36.13 -7.33 -16.03
C THR A 261 -36.72 -8.24 -17.09
N ALA A 262 -35.91 -9.08 -17.71
CA ALA A 262 -36.37 -10.09 -18.66
C ALA A 262 -37.29 -11.15 -18.01
N GLN A 263 -37.13 -11.42 -16.71
CA GLN A 263 -37.91 -12.45 -16.03
C GLN A 263 -39.40 -12.09 -16.00
N GLY A 264 -40.21 -12.86 -16.74
CA GLY A 264 -41.66 -12.68 -16.84
C GLY A 264 -42.13 -11.95 -18.09
N LEU A 265 -41.22 -11.34 -18.87
CA LEU A 265 -41.57 -10.71 -20.15
C LEU A 265 -41.80 -11.77 -21.23
N LYS A 266 -42.75 -11.54 -22.14
CA LYS A 266 -43.05 -12.50 -23.22
C LYS A 266 -41.87 -12.63 -24.19
N VAL A 267 -41.17 -11.52 -24.45
CA VAL A 267 -39.95 -11.51 -25.25
C VAL A 267 -38.85 -12.44 -24.70
N SER A 268 -38.79 -12.67 -23.39
CA SER A 268 -37.78 -13.54 -22.75
C SER A 268 -37.88 -15.02 -23.12
N GLN A 269 -39.02 -15.43 -23.69
CA GLN A 269 -39.23 -16.78 -24.22
C GLN A 269 -38.70 -16.95 -25.65
N GLN A 270 -38.37 -15.85 -26.33
CA GLN A 270 -37.95 -15.85 -27.75
C GLN A 270 -36.43 -15.66 -27.92
N THR A 271 -35.73 -15.35 -26.84
CA THR A 271 -34.31 -15.02 -26.86
C THR A 271 -33.63 -15.38 -25.53
N ASP A 272 -32.32 -15.45 -25.58
CA ASP A 272 -31.42 -15.54 -24.42
C ASP A 272 -30.68 -14.23 -24.17
N GLN A 273 -30.93 -13.17 -24.96
CA GLN A 273 -30.23 -11.91 -24.85
C GLN A 273 -31.15 -10.73 -25.18
N ILE A 274 -31.29 -9.78 -24.25
CA ILE A 274 -32.15 -8.61 -24.39
C ILE A 274 -31.39 -7.35 -24.03
N ILE A 275 -31.47 -6.34 -24.90
CA ILE A 275 -31.08 -4.96 -24.59
C ILE A 275 -32.35 -4.19 -24.23
N PHE A 276 -32.39 -3.59 -23.05
CA PHE A 276 -33.49 -2.74 -22.62
C PHE A 276 -33.11 -1.27 -22.79
N VAL A 277 -34.06 -0.48 -23.28
CA VAL A 277 -33.94 0.97 -23.44
C VAL A 277 -35.13 1.60 -22.74
N GLU A 278 -34.93 1.97 -21.47
CA GLU A 278 -35.91 2.68 -20.67
C GLU A 278 -35.71 4.18 -20.86
N THR A 279 -36.78 4.90 -21.22
CA THR A 279 -36.66 6.29 -21.64
C THR A 279 -37.37 7.26 -20.71
N SER A 280 -36.82 8.47 -20.59
CA SER A 280 -37.44 9.62 -19.94
C SER A 280 -37.10 10.91 -20.70
N GLY A 281 -38.09 11.49 -21.38
CA GLY A 281 -37.88 12.63 -22.27
C GLY A 281 -36.96 12.27 -23.45
N THR A 282 -35.78 12.88 -23.51
CA THR A 282 -34.74 12.58 -24.52
C THR A 282 -33.57 11.76 -23.95
N TYR A 283 -33.68 11.33 -22.69
CA TYR A 283 -32.69 10.50 -22.01
C TYR A 283 -33.13 9.04 -22.01
N ALA A 284 -32.15 8.13 -21.94
CA ALA A 284 -32.41 6.72 -21.75
C ALA A 284 -31.41 6.07 -20.79
N LYS A 285 -31.90 5.12 -20.00
CA LYS A 285 -31.10 4.11 -19.32
C LYS A 285 -31.12 2.87 -20.21
N VAL A 286 -29.94 2.37 -20.55
CA VAL A 286 -29.79 1.19 -21.41
C VAL A 286 -29.03 0.12 -20.66
N TRP A 287 -29.53 -1.10 -20.64
CA TRP A 287 -28.82 -2.23 -20.05
C TRP A 287 -29.05 -3.47 -20.90
N MET A 288 -28.20 -4.46 -20.70
CA MET A 288 -28.28 -5.73 -21.42
C MET A 288 -28.39 -6.83 -20.41
N GLU A 289 -29.30 -7.77 -20.64
CA GLU A 289 -29.43 -9.01 -19.88
C GLU A 289 -29.23 -10.22 -20.81
N GLU A 290 -28.56 -11.26 -20.31
CA GLU A 290 -28.26 -12.48 -21.06
C GLU A 290 -28.44 -13.70 -20.15
N LYS A 291 -28.97 -14.82 -20.68
CA LYS A 291 -29.04 -16.08 -19.95
C LYS A 291 -27.65 -16.69 -19.80
N ASP A 292 -27.29 -17.07 -18.59
CA ASP A 292 -26.11 -17.89 -18.35
C ASP A 292 -26.36 -19.37 -18.72
N SER A 293 -25.34 -20.21 -18.54
CA SER A 293 -25.41 -21.65 -18.83
C SER A 293 -26.45 -22.41 -17.99
N SER A 294 -26.93 -21.85 -16.88
CA SER A 294 -28.02 -22.40 -16.07
C SER A 294 -29.41 -21.98 -16.58
N GLY A 295 -29.47 -21.09 -17.56
CA GLY A 295 -30.70 -20.49 -18.07
C GLY A 295 -31.18 -19.30 -17.24
N ALA A 296 -30.41 -18.84 -16.25
CA ALA A 296 -30.74 -17.68 -15.43
C ALA A 296 -30.31 -16.38 -16.14
N TRP A 297 -31.20 -15.38 -16.16
CA TRP A 297 -30.89 -14.07 -16.71
C TRP A 297 -29.90 -13.30 -15.83
N LYS A 298 -28.90 -12.68 -16.46
CA LYS A 298 -27.85 -11.87 -15.82
C LYS A 298 -27.68 -10.54 -16.53
N GLN A 299 -27.60 -9.45 -15.78
CA GLN A 299 -27.26 -8.15 -16.36
C GLN A 299 -25.77 -8.12 -16.76
N VAL A 300 -25.51 -7.83 -18.02
CA VAL A 300 -24.18 -7.72 -18.63
C VAL A 300 -23.56 -6.34 -18.36
N PHE A 301 -24.31 -5.28 -18.62
CA PHE A 301 -23.93 -3.90 -18.34
C PHE A 301 -25.18 -3.06 -18.09
N SER A 302 -25.00 -1.86 -17.54
CA SER A 302 -26.01 -0.79 -17.55
C SER A 302 -25.31 0.54 -17.79
N THR A 303 -25.90 1.40 -18.62
CA THR A 303 -25.36 2.72 -18.91
C THR A 303 -25.60 3.68 -17.75
N SER A 304 -24.68 4.62 -17.57
CA SER A 304 -24.86 5.82 -16.74
C SER A 304 -25.52 6.97 -17.51
N SER A 305 -25.56 6.90 -18.83
CA SER A 305 -26.16 7.89 -19.72
C SER A 305 -26.56 7.25 -21.05
N GLY A 306 -27.63 7.75 -21.65
CA GLY A 306 -28.11 7.33 -22.96
C GLY A 306 -29.03 8.41 -23.53
N ARG A 307 -29.18 8.43 -24.86
CA ARG A 307 -29.98 9.43 -25.58
C ARG A 307 -30.89 8.76 -26.59
N ILE A 308 -32.07 9.36 -26.76
CA ILE A 308 -33.04 8.98 -27.79
C ILE A 308 -33.41 10.18 -28.65
N GLY A 309 -34.37 10.00 -29.55
CA GLY A 309 -34.88 11.01 -30.47
C GLY A 309 -35.23 12.33 -29.79
N TYR A 310 -34.96 13.46 -30.46
CA TYR A 310 -35.23 14.80 -29.93
C TYR A 310 -36.72 15.06 -29.65
N ASN A 311 -37.63 14.30 -30.30
CA ASN A 311 -39.07 14.32 -30.06
C ASN A 311 -39.56 13.16 -29.16
N GLY A 312 -38.65 12.42 -28.51
CA GLY A 312 -38.97 11.37 -27.56
C GLY A 312 -39.37 10.04 -28.21
N LEU A 313 -40.29 9.31 -27.57
CA LEU A 313 -40.74 7.98 -28.01
C LEU A 313 -41.96 8.02 -28.94
N GLY A 314 -42.16 6.92 -29.68
CA GLY A 314 -43.38 6.66 -30.44
C GLY A 314 -43.29 7.12 -31.88
N LYS A 315 -42.24 6.66 -32.57
CA LYS A 315 -42.07 6.87 -34.02
C LYS A 315 -43.28 6.35 -34.80
N THR A 316 -43.77 7.17 -35.72
CA THR A 316 -44.89 6.83 -36.62
C THR A 316 -44.63 7.17 -38.08
N VAL A 317 -43.68 8.08 -38.35
CA VAL A 317 -43.38 8.51 -39.73
C VAL A 317 -41.89 8.85 -39.88
N GLU A 318 -41.40 8.77 -41.12
CA GLU A 318 -40.06 9.20 -41.50
C GLU A 318 -39.77 10.63 -41.06
N GLY A 319 -38.58 10.85 -40.50
CA GLY A 319 -38.12 12.19 -40.09
C GLY A 319 -38.81 12.83 -38.87
N ASP A 320 -39.74 12.15 -38.17
CA ASP A 320 -40.45 12.72 -37.00
C ASP A 320 -39.59 12.95 -35.75
N GLY A 321 -38.32 12.58 -35.76
CA GLY A 321 -37.40 12.79 -34.64
C GLY A 321 -37.65 11.90 -33.43
N LYS A 322 -38.52 10.88 -33.55
CA LYS A 322 -38.89 9.99 -32.45
C LYS A 322 -38.19 8.65 -32.55
N THR A 323 -37.89 8.08 -31.39
CA THR A 323 -37.40 6.70 -31.27
C THR A 323 -38.59 5.73 -31.26
N PRO A 324 -38.54 4.63 -32.02
CA PRO A 324 -39.62 3.65 -32.02
C PRO A 324 -39.75 2.98 -30.66
N LYS A 325 -41.00 2.70 -30.28
CA LYS A 325 -41.35 1.99 -29.05
C LYS A 325 -41.76 0.56 -29.41
N GLY A 326 -41.32 -0.44 -28.67
CA GLY A 326 -41.63 -1.85 -28.93
C GLY A 326 -40.44 -2.79 -28.80
N VAL A 327 -40.63 -4.01 -29.30
CA VAL A 327 -39.62 -5.08 -29.33
C VAL A 327 -39.12 -5.26 -30.76
N TYR A 328 -37.81 -5.16 -30.96
CA TYR A 328 -37.19 -5.27 -32.27
C TYR A 328 -36.05 -6.31 -32.24
N SER A 329 -35.80 -6.94 -33.39
CA SER A 329 -34.57 -7.70 -33.59
C SER A 329 -33.41 -6.74 -33.88
N LEU A 330 -32.19 -7.17 -33.58
CA LEU A 330 -30.98 -6.47 -33.98
C LEU A 330 -30.46 -7.06 -35.31
N GLY A 331 -29.85 -6.21 -36.13
CA GLY A 331 -29.46 -6.56 -37.49
C GLY A 331 -27.98 -6.38 -37.77
N GLN A 332 -27.66 -5.80 -38.92
CA GLN A 332 -26.27 -5.64 -39.35
C GLN A 332 -25.47 -4.84 -38.32
N VAL A 333 -24.29 -5.33 -37.97
CA VAL A 333 -23.29 -4.58 -37.20
C VAL A 333 -22.36 -3.91 -38.19
N PHE A 334 -22.15 -2.61 -38.03
CA PHE A 334 -21.34 -1.82 -38.93
C PHE A 334 -20.66 -0.65 -38.22
N GLY A 335 -19.71 0.00 -38.86
CA GLY A 335 -19.10 1.20 -38.31
C GLY A 335 -17.95 1.73 -39.15
N ILE A 336 -17.59 2.97 -38.88
CA ILE A 336 -16.46 3.65 -39.55
C ILE A 336 -15.13 3.06 -39.09
N GLN A 337 -15.05 2.65 -37.82
CA GLN A 337 -13.84 2.08 -37.25
C GLN A 337 -13.67 0.60 -37.63
N PRO A 338 -12.46 0.04 -37.54
CA PRO A 338 -12.23 -1.39 -37.72
C PRO A 338 -13.03 -2.25 -36.74
N ASP A 339 -13.26 -3.51 -37.10
CA ASP A 339 -13.98 -4.49 -36.28
C ASP A 339 -13.39 -4.58 -34.86
N PRO A 340 -14.18 -4.29 -33.80
CA PRO A 340 -13.70 -4.31 -32.42
C PRO A 340 -13.68 -5.71 -31.78
N GLY A 341 -13.86 -6.77 -32.56
CA GLY A 341 -14.06 -8.15 -32.11
C GLY A 341 -15.54 -8.54 -32.06
N SER A 342 -16.30 -8.16 -33.07
CA SER A 342 -17.74 -8.38 -33.20
C SER A 342 -18.09 -9.88 -33.17
N ALA A 343 -19.14 -10.22 -32.41
CA ALA A 343 -19.69 -11.57 -32.38
C ALA A 343 -20.51 -11.92 -33.64
N GLN A 344 -20.97 -10.90 -34.37
CA GLN A 344 -21.70 -11.02 -35.63
C GLN A 344 -20.85 -10.49 -36.80
N PRO A 345 -21.16 -10.84 -38.06
CA PRO A 345 -20.51 -10.25 -39.22
C PRO A 345 -20.50 -8.71 -39.15
N TYR A 346 -19.31 -8.13 -39.28
CA TYR A 346 -19.08 -6.69 -39.17
C TYR A 346 -18.83 -6.07 -40.55
N LEU A 347 -19.60 -5.03 -40.88
CA LEU A 347 -19.37 -4.22 -42.08
C LEU A 347 -18.59 -2.95 -41.71
N GLN A 348 -17.30 -2.91 -42.04
CA GLN A 348 -16.56 -1.65 -41.97
C GLN A 348 -16.98 -0.77 -43.16
N VAL A 349 -17.65 0.34 -42.86
CA VAL A 349 -18.16 1.25 -43.89
C VAL A 349 -17.07 2.18 -44.42
N ASP A 350 -17.27 2.63 -45.65
CA ASP A 350 -16.46 3.65 -46.31
C ASP A 350 -17.36 4.65 -47.04
N SER A 351 -16.76 5.59 -47.80
CA SER A 351 -17.47 6.65 -48.53
C SER A 351 -18.43 6.16 -49.63
N SER A 352 -18.51 4.85 -49.88
CA SER A 352 -19.50 4.30 -50.80
C SER A 352 -20.82 3.94 -50.10
N HIS A 353 -20.87 3.89 -48.77
CA HIS A 353 -21.98 3.30 -48.02
C HIS A 353 -23.05 4.31 -47.61
N TYR A 354 -24.31 3.98 -47.92
CA TYR A 354 -25.49 4.78 -47.57
C TYR A 354 -26.55 3.90 -46.92
N TRP A 355 -27.20 4.41 -45.87
CA TRP A 355 -28.50 3.89 -45.46
C TRP A 355 -29.60 4.66 -46.19
N VAL A 356 -30.36 3.96 -47.03
CA VAL A 356 -31.28 4.62 -47.94
C VAL A 356 -32.54 5.08 -47.20
N GLY A 357 -32.71 6.40 -47.10
CA GLY A 357 -33.89 7.03 -46.47
C GLY A 357 -34.94 7.52 -47.47
N ASP A 358 -34.65 7.44 -48.78
CA ASP A 358 -35.63 7.77 -49.82
C ASP A 358 -36.71 6.69 -49.91
N SER A 359 -37.91 7.01 -49.41
CA SER A 359 -39.09 6.13 -49.42
C SER A 359 -39.56 5.67 -50.81
N ALA A 360 -39.15 6.35 -51.89
CA ALA A 360 -39.45 5.95 -53.25
C ALA A 360 -38.42 4.96 -53.83
N SER A 361 -37.29 4.75 -53.13
CA SER A 361 -36.23 3.84 -53.58
C SER A 361 -36.61 2.38 -53.32
N PRO A 362 -36.28 1.45 -54.24
CA PRO A 362 -36.43 0.01 -53.99
C PRO A 362 -35.52 -0.48 -52.85
N TYR A 363 -34.53 0.31 -52.45
CA TYR A 363 -33.61 0.03 -51.35
C TYR A 363 -34.01 0.71 -50.04
N TYR A 364 -35.22 1.28 -49.95
CA TYR A 364 -35.64 2.03 -48.76
C TYR A 364 -35.46 1.24 -47.46
N ASN A 365 -34.85 1.89 -46.48
CA ASN A 365 -34.46 1.34 -45.19
C ASN A 365 -33.45 0.17 -45.27
N GLN A 366 -32.50 0.25 -46.20
CA GLN A 366 -31.41 -0.73 -46.34
C GLN A 366 -30.05 -0.03 -46.45
N MET A 367 -29.01 -0.70 -45.96
CA MET A 367 -27.62 -0.37 -46.27
C MET A 367 -27.30 -0.77 -47.71
N VAL A 368 -26.72 0.15 -48.49
CA VAL A 368 -26.22 -0.15 -49.83
C VAL A 368 -24.82 0.45 -50.06
N SER A 369 -24.04 -0.20 -50.93
CA SER A 369 -22.82 0.41 -51.48
C SER A 369 -23.09 0.99 -52.86
N THR A 370 -22.71 2.25 -53.05
CA THR A 370 -22.75 2.93 -54.36
C THR A 370 -21.76 2.37 -55.38
N ARG A 371 -20.91 1.40 -54.98
CA ARG A 371 -20.11 0.58 -55.90
C ARG A 371 -20.94 -0.50 -56.58
N GLU A 372 -22.04 -0.92 -55.94
CA GLU A 372 -22.89 -2.03 -56.37
C GLU A 372 -24.21 -1.53 -56.96
N VAL A 373 -24.76 -0.44 -56.40
CA VAL A 373 -26.03 0.14 -56.84
C VAL A 373 -25.89 1.61 -57.23
N SER A 374 -26.66 2.04 -58.23
CA SER A 374 -26.74 3.45 -58.61
C SER A 374 -27.88 4.14 -57.86
N LEU A 375 -27.55 5.13 -57.02
CA LEU A 375 -28.53 6.01 -56.36
C LEU A 375 -28.60 7.34 -57.09
N SER A 376 -29.83 7.83 -57.35
CA SER A 376 -30.05 9.17 -57.88
C SER A 376 -29.58 10.23 -56.88
N SER A 377 -29.33 11.45 -57.36
CA SER A 377 -28.96 12.57 -56.48
C SER A 377 -30.03 12.86 -55.42
N SER A 378 -31.31 12.70 -55.76
CA SER A 378 -32.43 12.85 -54.82
C SER A 378 -32.47 11.74 -53.76
N ALA A 379 -32.14 10.50 -54.15
CA ALA A 379 -32.07 9.40 -53.21
C ALA A 379 -30.92 9.59 -52.23
N LYS A 380 -29.72 9.99 -52.73
CA LYS A 380 -28.57 10.28 -51.88
C LYS A 380 -28.85 11.42 -50.88
N SER A 381 -29.50 12.50 -51.29
CA SER A 381 -29.81 13.63 -50.39
C SER A 381 -30.81 13.29 -49.29
N GLN A 382 -31.61 12.24 -49.48
CA GLN A 382 -32.58 11.76 -48.49
C GLN A 382 -32.06 10.55 -47.70
N SER A 383 -30.81 10.15 -47.93
CA SER A 383 -30.19 8.97 -47.32
C SER A 383 -29.08 9.36 -46.37
N GLU A 384 -28.82 8.54 -45.37
CA GLU A 384 -27.69 8.76 -44.47
C GLU A 384 -26.41 8.26 -45.12
N HIS A 385 -25.52 9.19 -45.48
CA HIS A 385 -24.15 8.85 -45.86
C HIS A 385 -23.34 8.56 -44.60
N ILE A 386 -23.08 7.28 -44.32
CA ILE A 386 -22.72 6.82 -42.97
C ILE A 386 -21.45 7.49 -42.43
N VAL A 387 -20.46 7.69 -43.29
CA VAL A 387 -19.16 8.27 -42.89
C VAL A 387 -19.26 9.74 -42.46
N ASP A 388 -20.29 10.48 -42.88
CA ASP A 388 -20.45 11.91 -42.56
C ASP A 388 -20.83 12.16 -41.09
N TYR A 389 -21.28 11.11 -40.37
CA TYR A 389 -21.67 11.18 -38.96
C TYR A 389 -20.49 11.05 -37.99
N GLY A 390 -19.28 10.78 -38.49
CA GLY A 390 -18.05 10.76 -37.70
C GLY A 390 -18.14 9.87 -36.46
N SER A 391 -17.70 10.38 -35.31
CA SER A 391 -17.56 9.56 -34.09
C SER A 391 -18.87 8.95 -33.58
N VAL A 392 -20.02 9.50 -33.96
CA VAL A 392 -21.35 8.99 -33.60
C VAL A 392 -21.58 7.61 -34.22
N TYR A 393 -21.07 7.39 -35.44
CA TYR A 393 -21.14 6.11 -36.16
C TYR A 393 -19.79 5.39 -36.23
N ASN A 394 -18.91 5.62 -35.25
CA ASN A 394 -17.72 4.79 -35.07
C ASN A 394 -18.09 3.31 -35.03
N TYR A 395 -19.18 2.99 -34.32
CA TYR A 395 -19.80 1.68 -34.24
C TYR A 395 -21.31 1.82 -34.16
N CYS A 396 -22.03 0.93 -34.85
CA CYS A 396 -23.48 0.91 -34.95
C CYS A 396 -23.99 -0.53 -34.98
N VAL A 397 -25.19 -0.73 -34.43
CA VAL A 397 -26.00 -1.93 -34.63
C VAL A 397 -27.35 -1.49 -35.18
N GLU A 398 -27.78 -2.09 -36.28
CA GLU A 398 -29.12 -1.89 -36.82
C GLU A 398 -30.18 -2.32 -35.81
N ILE A 399 -31.13 -1.44 -35.50
CA ILE A 399 -32.39 -1.80 -34.87
C ILE A 399 -33.37 -2.04 -36.01
N LYS A 400 -33.88 -3.27 -36.17
CA LYS A 400 -34.76 -3.67 -37.29
C LYS A 400 -36.19 -3.11 -37.16
N TYR A 401 -36.30 -1.81 -36.94
CA TYR A 401 -37.53 -1.05 -37.11
C TYR A 401 -37.83 -0.89 -38.61
N ASN A 402 -39.09 -1.09 -39.00
CA ASN A 402 -39.52 -1.05 -40.40
C ASN A 402 -38.70 -1.99 -41.32
N ALA A 403 -38.41 -3.21 -40.87
CA ALA A 403 -37.59 -4.17 -41.61
C ALA A 403 -38.16 -4.56 -43.00
N ALA A 404 -39.47 -4.40 -43.20
CA ALA A 404 -40.12 -4.63 -44.48
C ALA A 404 -39.91 -3.47 -45.49
N GLY A 405 -39.31 -2.35 -45.07
CA GLY A 405 -39.15 -1.17 -45.91
C GLY A 405 -40.48 -0.57 -46.33
N THR A 406 -41.48 -0.54 -45.43
CA THR A 406 -42.78 0.08 -45.72
C THR A 406 -42.57 1.58 -45.92
N PRO A 407 -42.85 2.15 -47.11
CA PRO A 407 -42.55 3.55 -47.42
C PRO A 407 -43.11 4.50 -46.35
N HIS A 408 -42.31 5.51 -45.99
CA HIS A 408 -42.61 6.57 -45.01
C HIS A 408 -42.77 6.13 -43.56
N ALA A 409 -42.66 4.84 -43.22
CA ALA A 409 -42.79 4.40 -41.82
C ALA A 409 -41.55 4.77 -40.96
N GLY A 410 -40.44 5.13 -41.59
CA GLY A 410 -39.18 5.51 -40.94
C GLY A 410 -38.03 4.58 -41.30
N SER A 411 -36.81 5.12 -41.29
CA SER A 411 -35.59 4.41 -41.65
C SER A 411 -34.42 4.78 -40.73
N ALA A 412 -33.28 4.12 -40.92
CA ALA A 412 -32.00 4.44 -40.28
C ALA A 412 -32.06 4.50 -38.74
N ILE A 413 -32.73 3.53 -38.11
CA ILE A 413 -32.78 3.44 -36.64
C ILE A 413 -31.66 2.53 -36.16
N PHE A 414 -30.70 3.12 -35.44
CA PHE A 414 -29.52 2.41 -34.96
C PHE A 414 -29.36 2.49 -33.45
N LEU A 415 -28.61 1.55 -32.90
CA LEU A 415 -27.92 1.67 -31.62
C LEU A 415 -26.47 2.11 -31.92
N HIS A 416 -26.09 3.33 -31.53
CA HIS A 416 -24.80 3.91 -31.91
C HIS A 416 -24.09 4.65 -30.75
N CYS A 417 -22.88 5.16 -31.01
CA CYS A 417 -22.10 5.89 -30.02
C CYS A 417 -22.75 7.22 -29.63
N LEU A 418 -22.66 7.62 -28.34
CA LEU A 418 -23.11 8.92 -27.86
C LEU A 418 -22.42 10.07 -28.61
N GLY A 419 -23.25 10.99 -29.12
CA GLY A 419 -22.85 12.29 -29.66
C GLY A 419 -23.24 13.45 -28.72
N LYS A 420 -23.31 14.66 -29.27
CA LYS A 420 -23.82 15.84 -28.57
C LYS A 420 -25.34 15.89 -28.68
N GLY A 421 -26.04 15.85 -27.54
CA GLY A 421 -27.49 16.02 -27.48
C GLY A 421 -28.30 14.76 -27.81
N SER A 422 -29.55 14.96 -28.21
CA SER A 422 -30.50 13.92 -28.63
C SER A 422 -30.23 13.43 -30.06
N THR A 423 -30.73 12.25 -30.40
CA THR A 423 -30.60 11.64 -31.73
C THR A 423 -31.72 12.10 -32.67
N GLY A 424 -31.66 11.71 -33.95
CA GLY A 424 -32.78 11.86 -34.91
C GLY A 424 -33.88 10.80 -34.79
N GLY A 425 -33.76 9.85 -33.85
CA GLY A 425 -34.66 8.70 -33.69
C GLY A 425 -33.93 7.43 -33.24
N CYS A 426 -32.61 7.38 -33.37
CA CYS A 426 -31.75 6.31 -32.87
C CYS A 426 -31.70 6.21 -31.34
N VAL A 427 -31.05 5.17 -30.84
CA VAL A 427 -30.62 5.03 -29.44
C VAL A 427 -29.11 5.24 -29.40
N ALA A 428 -28.62 6.12 -28.53
CA ALA A 428 -27.19 6.37 -28.39
C ALA A 428 -26.69 6.05 -26.97
N ILE A 429 -25.58 5.32 -26.87
CA ILE A 429 -24.96 4.88 -25.61
C ILE A 429 -23.44 5.15 -25.61
N PRO A 430 -22.77 5.14 -24.44
CA PRO A 430 -21.32 5.31 -24.37
C PRO A 430 -20.63 4.26 -25.24
N GLN A 431 -19.57 4.67 -25.95
CA GLN A 431 -18.84 3.77 -26.85
C GLN A 431 -18.35 2.51 -26.12
N SER A 432 -17.92 2.62 -24.85
CA SER A 432 -17.51 1.46 -24.04
C SER A 432 -18.58 0.38 -23.95
N GLU A 433 -19.84 0.78 -23.74
CA GLU A 433 -20.95 -0.15 -23.61
C GLU A 433 -21.39 -0.70 -24.96
N LEU A 434 -21.34 0.11 -26.03
CA LEU A 434 -21.61 -0.38 -27.38
C LEU A 434 -20.58 -1.42 -27.83
N LEU A 435 -19.31 -1.24 -27.46
CA LEU A 435 -18.28 -2.26 -27.69
C LEU A 435 -18.60 -3.57 -26.94
N THR A 436 -19.14 -3.49 -25.72
CA THR A 436 -19.63 -4.67 -24.99
C THR A 436 -20.77 -5.37 -25.73
N VAL A 437 -21.75 -4.60 -26.24
CA VAL A 437 -22.85 -5.13 -27.06
C VAL A 437 -22.30 -5.87 -28.29
N ILE A 438 -21.46 -5.21 -29.09
CA ILE A 438 -20.97 -5.76 -30.37
C ILE A 438 -20.18 -7.06 -30.18
N ARG A 439 -19.36 -7.14 -29.13
CA ARG A 439 -18.55 -8.34 -28.82
C ARG A 439 -19.35 -9.52 -28.30
N ARG A 440 -20.61 -9.29 -27.89
CA ARG A 440 -21.47 -10.30 -27.28
C ARG A 440 -22.76 -10.55 -28.04
N LEU A 441 -23.05 -9.79 -29.09
CA LEU A 441 -24.35 -9.81 -29.73
C LEU A 441 -24.69 -11.19 -30.33
N HIS A 442 -25.77 -11.80 -29.87
CA HIS A 442 -26.30 -13.04 -30.42
C HIS A 442 -27.27 -12.74 -31.57
N GLY A 443 -27.35 -13.64 -32.55
CA GLY A 443 -28.23 -13.45 -33.73
C GLY A 443 -29.74 -13.43 -33.42
N ASN A 444 -30.14 -13.96 -32.26
CA ASN A 444 -31.52 -13.95 -31.75
C ASN A 444 -31.78 -12.80 -30.75
N ALA A 445 -30.80 -11.93 -30.50
CA ALA A 445 -30.93 -10.85 -29.52
C ALA A 445 -32.09 -9.91 -29.85
N LYS A 446 -32.75 -9.41 -28.80
CA LYS A 446 -33.86 -8.46 -28.90
C LYS A 446 -33.47 -7.14 -28.26
N ILE A 447 -34.05 -6.05 -28.76
CA ILE A 447 -34.03 -4.75 -28.10
C ILE A 447 -35.46 -4.33 -27.76
N VAL A 448 -35.68 -3.96 -26.50
CA VAL A 448 -36.97 -3.55 -25.95
C VAL A 448 -36.88 -2.07 -25.62
N ILE A 449 -37.71 -1.26 -26.27
CA ILE A 449 -37.65 0.20 -26.17
C ILE A 449 -38.99 0.73 -25.66
N GLY A 450 -38.96 1.47 -24.56
CA GLY A 450 -40.19 2.01 -23.97
C GLY A 450 -39.95 2.84 -22.70
N THR A 451 -41.04 3.31 -22.11
CA THR A 451 -41.02 3.72 -20.69
C THR A 451 -40.97 2.48 -19.79
N GLU A 452 -40.73 2.65 -18.49
CA GLU A 452 -40.79 1.57 -17.51
C GLU A 452 -42.12 0.78 -17.61
N ALA A 453 -43.24 1.50 -17.69
CA ALA A 453 -44.56 0.90 -17.84
C ALA A 453 -44.73 0.11 -19.14
N ASP A 454 -44.05 0.53 -20.22
CA ASP A 454 -44.12 -0.17 -21.50
C ASP A 454 -43.31 -1.46 -21.48
N ILE A 455 -42.10 -1.39 -20.93
CA ILE A 455 -41.19 -2.54 -20.84
C ILE A 455 -41.87 -3.70 -20.11
N ALA A 456 -42.60 -3.41 -19.04
CA ALA A 456 -43.34 -4.41 -18.27
C ALA A 456 -44.46 -5.14 -19.05
N THR A 457 -44.85 -4.64 -20.25
CA THR A 457 -45.93 -5.22 -21.06
C THR A 457 -45.45 -6.10 -22.22
N TYR A 458 -44.14 -6.07 -22.54
CA TYR A 458 -43.53 -6.82 -23.64
C TYR A 458 -43.10 -8.24 -23.26
#